data_AF-A0A1H8PZF5-F1
#
_entry.id   AF-A0A1H8PZF5-F1
#
_cell.length_a   1.000
_cell.length_b   1.000
_cell.length_c   1.000
_cell.angle_alpha   90.00
_cell.angle_beta   90.00
_cell.angle_gamma   90.00
#
_symmetry.space_group_name_H-M   'P 1'
#
loop_
_entity.id
_entity.type
_entity.pdbx_description
1 polymer ?
#
loop_
_entity_poly.entity_id
_entity_poly.type
_entity_poly.pdbx_seq_one_letter_code
_entity_poly.pdbx_strand_id
1 'polypeptide(L)'
;MSSQIEAHSGQQRALEQFVATGAQPDSHQIHRSVVEQASADSSPQTIRDHVLKTLCRQVPALGVADIHDLRVSLDVDVDADSPVDAQVTTVLQAAVAMLDEWNHL
;
A
#
# COMPACT_ATOMS: atom_id res chain seq x y z
N MET A 1 29.38 -4.97 17.77
CA MET A 1 28.03 -4.41 17.97
C MET A 1 27.60 -3.70 16.68
N SER A 2 27.16 -4.43 15.66
CA SER A 2 26.77 -3.85 14.37
C SER A 2 25.72 -4.73 13.69
N SER A 3 24.54 -4.86 14.28
CA SER A 3 23.41 -5.62 13.70
C SER A 3 22.34 -4.70 13.08
N GLN A 4 22.63 -3.41 12.89
CA GLN A 4 21.65 -2.42 12.45
C GLN A 4 21.66 -2.16 10.92
N ILE A 5 22.64 -2.71 10.19
CA ILE A 5 22.82 -2.43 8.74
C ILE A 5 22.04 -3.41 7.86
N GLU A 6 21.79 -4.64 8.32
CA GLU A 6 21.14 -5.67 7.48
C GLU A 6 19.61 -5.55 7.41
N ALA A 7 18.95 -5.01 8.45
CA ALA A 7 17.49 -4.85 8.45
C ALA A 7 17.03 -3.79 7.45
N HIS A 8 17.73 -2.66 7.37
CA HIS A 8 17.45 -1.60 6.40
C HIS A 8 17.63 -2.09 4.95
N SER A 9 18.66 -2.91 4.68
CA SER A 9 18.90 -3.43 3.32
C SER A 9 17.86 -4.47 2.90
N GLY A 10 17.34 -5.27 3.83
CA GLY A 10 16.28 -6.25 3.55
C GLY A 10 14.93 -5.59 3.25
N GLN A 11 14.55 -4.57 4.03
CA GLN A 11 13.33 -3.81 3.78
C GLN A 11 13.42 -3.01 2.48
N GLN A 12 14.54 -2.30 2.26
CA GLN A 12 14.75 -1.53 1.03
C GLN A 12 14.72 -2.44 -0.21
N ARG A 13 15.39 -3.59 -0.19
CA ARG A 13 15.33 -4.55 -1.31
C ARG A 13 13.95 -5.11 -1.57
N ALA A 14 13.17 -5.40 -0.53
CA ALA A 14 11.82 -5.92 -0.71
C ALA A 14 10.85 -4.85 -1.25
N LEU A 15 11.05 -3.58 -0.87
CA LEU A 15 10.34 -2.45 -1.48
C LEU A 15 10.78 -2.24 -2.94
N GLU A 16 12.08 -2.22 -3.21
CA GLU A 16 12.64 -2.13 -4.56
C GLU A 16 12.15 -3.28 -5.45
N GLN A 17 12.07 -4.51 -4.93
CA GLN A 17 11.52 -5.65 -5.67
C GLN A 17 10.02 -5.51 -5.93
N PHE A 18 9.26 -5.00 -4.96
CA PHE A 18 7.83 -4.75 -5.11
C PHE A 18 7.53 -3.65 -6.16
N VAL A 19 8.30 -2.57 -6.13
CA VAL A 19 8.23 -1.47 -7.10
C VAL A 19 8.75 -1.90 -8.47
N ALA A 20 9.90 -2.58 -8.54
CA ALA A 20 10.53 -3.03 -9.79
C ALA A 20 9.73 -4.14 -10.50
N THR A 21 8.92 -4.92 -9.77
CA THR A 21 7.92 -5.82 -10.38
C THR A 21 6.64 -5.09 -10.77
N GLY A 22 6.61 -3.76 -10.71
CA GLY A 22 5.48 -2.92 -11.11
C GLY A 22 4.24 -3.14 -10.25
N ALA A 23 4.40 -3.56 -9.00
CA ALA A 23 3.31 -4.02 -8.14
C ALA A 23 2.46 -5.16 -8.76
N GLN A 24 2.99 -5.90 -9.75
CA GLN A 24 2.23 -6.89 -10.52
C GLN A 24 1.93 -8.20 -9.78
N PRO A 25 2.75 -8.75 -8.86
CA PRO A 25 2.44 -10.08 -8.32
C PRO A 25 1.37 -10.09 -7.22
N ASP A 26 0.93 -8.95 -6.68
CA ASP A 26 0.03 -8.96 -5.52
C ASP A 26 -1.06 -7.87 -5.51
N SER A 27 -1.05 -6.90 -6.44
CA SER A 27 -2.13 -5.90 -6.53
C SER A 27 -3.51 -6.53 -6.70
N HIS A 28 -3.59 -7.62 -7.48
CA HIS A 28 -4.82 -8.39 -7.65
C HIS A 28 -5.26 -9.11 -6.37
N GLN A 29 -4.33 -9.51 -5.51
CA GLN A 29 -4.61 -10.18 -4.25
C GLN A 29 -4.97 -9.17 -3.15
N ILE A 30 -4.29 -8.01 -3.10
CA ILE A 30 -4.70 -6.88 -2.25
C ILE A 30 -6.11 -6.45 -2.64
N HIS A 31 -6.32 -6.26 -3.94
CA HIS A 31 -7.59 -5.82 -4.48
C HIS A 31 -8.70 -6.81 -4.14
N ARG A 32 -8.52 -8.10 -4.45
CA ARG A 32 -9.46 -9.14 -4.06
C ARG A 32 -9.68 -9.17 -2.54
N SER A 33 -8.63 -9.17 -1.73
CA SER A 33 -8.75 -9.26 -0.27
C SER A 33 -9.48 -8.06 0.32
N VAL A 34 -9.27 -6.86 -0.21
CA VAL A 34 -9.97 -5.66 0.27
C VAL A 34 -11.40 -5.67 -0.24
N VAL A 35 -11.66 -5.99 -1.51
CA VAL A 35 -13.01 -6.08 -2.07
C VAL A 35 -13.85 -7.16 -1.38
N GLU A 36 -13.26 -8.31 -1.02
CA GLU A 36 -13.95 -9.38 -0.28
C GLU A 36 -14.26 -8.99 1.18
N GLN A 37 -13.44 -8.13 1.80
CA GLN A 37 -13.64 -7.69 3.19
C GLN A 37 -14.39 -6.36 3.31
N ALA A 38 -14.39 -5.54 2.27
CA ALA A 38 -15.10 -4.28 2.21
C ALA A 38 -16.56 -4.52 1.82
N SER A 39 -17.47 -4.02 2.65
CA SER A 39 -18.89 -3.96 2.32
C SER A 39 -19.16 -2.74 1.44
N ALA A 40 -20.25 -2.76 0.65
CA ALA A 40 -20.65 -1.61 -0.15
C ALA A 40 -20.92 -0.33 0.67
N ASP A 41 -21.30 -0.47 1.95
CA ASP A 41 -21.46 0.62 2.91
C ASP A 41 -20.14 1.12 3.54
N SER A 42 -18.99 0.56 3.14
CA SER A 42 -17.71 0.97 3.71
C SER A 42 -17.36 2.37 3.21
N SER A 43 -17.06 3.26 4.15
CA SER A 43 -16.58 4.60 3.79
C SER A 43 -15.25 4.50 3.04
N PRO A 44 -14.95 5.46 2.14
CA PRO A 44 -13.66 5.52 1.43
C PRO A 44 -12.43 5.49 2.35
N GLN A 45 -12.56 6.07 3.55
CA GLN A 45 -11.52 6.01 4.56
C GLN A 45 -11.26 4.59 5.08
N THR A 46 -12.30 3.79 5.25
CA THR A 46 -12.21 2.38 5.66
C THR A 46 -11.54 1.56 4.56
N ILE A 47 -11.96 1.77 3.30
CA ILE A 47 -11.34 1.16 2.12
C ILE A 47 -9.84 1.47 2.11
N ARG A 48 -9.49 2.75 2.27
CA ARG A 48 -8.10 3.22 2.28
C ARG A 48 -7.27 2.56 3.36
N ASP A 49 -7.74 2.54 4.61
CA ASP A 49 -7.01 1.91 5.72
C ASP A 49 -6.83 0.39 5.47
N HIS A 50 -7.84 -0.26 4.89
CA HIS A 50 -7.78 -1.69 4.57
C HIS A 50 -6.79 -2.00 3.45
N VAL A 51 -6.72 -1.17 2.41
CA VAL A 51 -5.69 -1.27 1.35
C VAL A 51 -4.30 -1.12 1.96
N LEU A 52 -4.06 -0.06 2.73
CA LEU A 52 -2.76 0.20 3.34
C LEU A 52 -2.33 -0.93 4.31
N LYS A 53 -3.27 -1.45 5.09
CA LYS A 53 -3.03 -2.56 6.01
C LYS A 53 -2.71 -3.86 5.27
N THR A 54 -3.40 -4.13 4.16
CA THR A 54 -3.13 -5.30 3.32
C THR A 54 -1.80 -5.16 2.60
N LEU A 55 -1.50 -3.96 2.09
CA LEU A 55 -0.22 -3.63 1.45
C LEU A 55 0.95 -3.81 2.42
N CYS A 56 0.84 -3.33 3.66
CA CYS A 56 1.82 -3.58 4.72
C CYS A 56 2.05 -5.08 4.97
N ARG A 57 0.97 -5.87 4.99
CA ARG A 57 1.06 -7.30 5.27
C ARG A 57 1.82 -8.05 4.17
N GLN A 58 1.67 -7.62 2.93
CA GLN A 58 2.32 -8.23 1.77
C GLN A 58 3.71 -7.67 1.50
N VAL A 59 3.91 -6.40 1.84
CA VAL A 59 5.19 -5.70 1.77
C VAL A 59 5.62 -5.40 3.21
N PRO A 60 6.08 -6.42 3.98
CA PRO A 60 6.56 -6.22 5.35
C PRO A 60 7.80 -5.31 5.42
N ALA A 61 8.38 -5.00 4.25
CA ALA A 61 9.34 -3.92 4.09
C ALA A 61 8.81 -2.54 4.48
N LEU A 62 7.51 -2.29 4.29
CA LEU A 62 6.85 -1.09 4.78
C LEU A 62 6.79 -1.18 6.31
N GLY A 63 7.66 -0.45 6.98
CA GLY A 63 7.63 -0.33 8.43
C GLY A 63 6.34 0.37 8.87
N VAL A 64 5.99 0.20 10.16
CA VAL A 64 4.83 0.92 10.76
C VAL A 64 4.97 2.44 10.62
N ALA A 65 6.21 2.95 10.66
CA ALA A 65 6.51 4.35 10.44
C ALA A 65 6.19 4.78 8.99
N ASP A 66 6.65 3.99 8.00
CA ASP A 66 6.39 4.24 6.58
C ASP A 66 4.90 4.19 6.25
N ILE A 67 4.12 3.33 6.90
CA ILE A 67 2.67 3.23 6.70
C ILE A 67 1.94 4.42 7.32
N HIS A 68 2.40 4.89 8.48
CA HIS A 68 1.81 6.08 9.09
C HIS A 68 2.06 7.30 8.20
N ASP A 69 3.28 7.44 7.70
CA ASP A 69 3.63 8.49 6.75
C ASP A 69 2.85 8.32 5.45
N LEU A 70 2.75 7.08 4.93
CA LEU A 70 1.99 6.77 3.72
C LEU A 70 0.52 7.14 3.90
N ARG A 71 -0.08 6.82 5.04
CA ARG A 71 -1.48 7.16 5.31
C ARG A 71 -1.73 8.66 5.46
N VAL A 72 -0.76 9.40 5.99
CA VAL A 72 -0.85 10.86 6.17
C VAL A 72 -0.61 11.59 4.85
N SER A 73 0.36 11.12 4.08
CA SER A 73 0.80 11.72 2.83
C SER A 73 -0.02 11.26 1.62
N LEU A 74 -0.73 10.12 1.70
CA LEU A 74 -1.67 9.65 0.69
C LEU A 74 -2.95 10.49 0.70
N ASP A 75 -2.84 11.64 0.05
CA ASP A 75 -3.93 12.57 -0.26
C ASP A 75 -4.60 12.15 -1.58
N VAL A 76 -5.44 11.12 -1.49
CA VAL A 76 -6.22 10.61 -2.62
C VAL A 76 -7.69 10.86 -2.39
N ASP A 77 -8.31 11.63 -3.28
CA ASP A 77 -9.76 11.84 -3.30
C ASP A 77 -10.41 10.57 -3.85
N VAL A 78 -11.08 9.84 -2.97
CA VAL A 78 -11.77 8.60 -3.32
C VAL A 78 -13.26 8.90 -3.29
N ASP A 79 -13.85 8.84 -4.47
CA ASP A 79 -15.28 9.06 -4.66
C ASP A 79 -16.09 7.99 -3.90
N ALA A 80 -16.98 8.46 -3.01
CA ALA A 80 -17.76 7.58 -2.14
C ALA A 80 -18.88 6.84 -2.87
N ASP A 81 -19.33 7.39 -4.01
CA ASP A 81 -20.33 6.79 -4.88
C ASP A 81 -19.73 5.75 -5.85
N SER A 82 -18.40 5.72 -5.96
CA SER A 82 -17.69 4.76 -6.80
C SER A 82 -17.71 3.36 -6.19
N PRO A 83 -17.73 2.30 -7.03
CA PRO A 83 -17.69 0.94 -6.52
C PRO A 83 -16.40 0.70 -5.73
N VAL A 84 -16.51 -0.09 -4.66
CA VAL A 84 -15.38 -0.55 -3.81
C VAL A 84 -14.16 -0.95 -4.65
N ASP A 85 -14.38 -1.66 -5.74
CA ASP A 85 -13.35 -2.08 -6.70
C ASP A 85 -12.51 -0.93 -7.28
N ALA A 86 -13.19 0.14 -7.70
CA ALA A 86 -12.54 1.34 -8.23
C ALA A 86 -11.84 2.10 -7.11
N GLN A 87 -12.49 2.25 -5.95
CA GLN A 87 -11.90 2.90 -4.78
C GLN A 87 -10.59 2.23 -4.36
N VAL A 88 -10.59 0.90 -4.28
CA VAL A 88 -9.41 0.08 -3.95
C VAL A 88 -8.29 0.26 -4.97
N THR A 89 -8.64 0.24 -6.26
CA THR A 89 -7.67 0.43 -7.35
C THR A 89 -7.01 1.80 -7.26
N THR A 90 -7.79 2.86 -7.07
CA THR A 90 -7.30 4.23 -6.96
C THR A 90 -6.36 4.39 -5.77
N VAL A 91 -6.75 3.90 -4.58
CA VAL A 91 -5.91 3.97 -3.38
C VAL A 91 -4.61 3.19 -3.57
N LEU A 92 -4.69 1.97 -4.12
CA LEU A 92 -3.54 1.11 -4.30
C LEU A 92 -2.54 1.71 -5.29
N GLN A 93 -3.01 2.24 -6.42
CA GLN A 93 -2.17 2.90 -7.41
C GLN A 93 -1.48 4.14 -6.83
N ALA A 94 -2.23 4.96 -6.09
CA ALA A 94 -1.67 6.14 -5.44
C ALA A 94 -0.62 5.76 -4.38
N ALA A 95 -0.88 4.73 -3.58
CA ALA A 95 0.08 4.21 -2.61
C ALA A 95 1.36 3.69 -3.28
N VAL A 96 1.23 2.91 -4.36
CA VAL A 96 2.37 2.39 -5.12
C VAL A 96 3.18 3.52 -5.76
N ALA A 97 2.52 4.51 -6.37
CA ALA A 97 3.19 5.66 -6.98
C ALA A 97 3.99 6.46 -5.94
N MET A 98 3.44 6.63 -4.74
CA MET A 98 4.13 7.33 -3.65
C MET A 98 5.34 6.54 -3.14
N LEU A 99 5.23 5.21 -3.06
CA LEU A 99 6.34 4.33 -2.69
C LEU A 99 7.44 4.32 -3.76
N ASP A 100 7.09 4.38 -5.04
CA ASP A 100 8.04 4.53 -6.14
C ASP A 100 8.79 5.87 -6.06
N GLU A 101 8.08 6.96 -5.76
CA GLU A 101 8.68 8.28 -5.53
C GLU A 101 9.66 8.25 -4.35
N TRP A 102 9.27 7.66 -3.21
CA TRP A 102 10.15 7.50 -2.06
C TRP A 102 11.37 6.64 -2.33
N ASN A 103 11.26 5.65 -3.22
CA ASN A 103 12.37 4.78 -3.57
C ASN A 103 13.34 5.43 -4.59
N HIS A 104 12.90 6.48 -5.30
CA HIS A 104 13.72 7.26 -6.23
C HIS A 104 14.36 8.53 -5.62
N LEU A 105 14.03 8.86 -4.36
CA LEU A 105 14.59 9.98 -3.58
C LEU A 105 15.88 9.59 -2.86
#